data_AF-A0A516SGW0-F1
#
_entry.id   AF-A0A516SGW0-F1
#
_cell.length_a   1.000
_cell.length_b   1.000
_cell.length_c   1.000
_cell.angle_alpha   90.00
_cell.angle_beta   90.00
_cell.angle_gamma   90.00
#
_symmetry.space_group_name_H-M   'P 1'
#
loop_
_entity.id
_entity.type
_entity.pdbx_description
1 polymer ?
#
loop_
_entity_poly.entity_id
_entity_poly.type
_entity_poly.pdbx_seq_one_letter_code
_entity_poly.pdbx_strand_id
1 'polypeptide(L)'
;MNKHIYHREIDQQAGDSLAHIAGLIQHAGDVLDVGTGSGALGRYLAGLEGYRVDGITYNPAEAELAAPHYRQLHVLNLEQANSLDVLGERRYRYIVCADVLEHLAGPAPVLARLAAFLADDGELIISVPNIAYIGVVAELLAGEFRYRDEGLLDHTHLHFFTRRSLAEMLRGADLGVRAWRSVSRPLPASEFAARRLDHLPDSMQRFLSGREDSHTYQFVLLAGRGIEQADAEENPPLFDTPHFSAQVFWAEQGGAGFAESQSALAYGLLGQERQVLRFSIPAMAAPLASLRIDPAERPGFVRLFEIRLVDAAEQVRWRWHPAQHDFSTAHGLVACPAAWNNPERQLALLNDDPNFVIKLDEPLPAQQGLTLELELGWPYLPEAAVLGQQMGAMQEQAHIERERLLAVQRQQCSELAASQHRLGDLQAQLSAHIEQIAQLAQQNGTLRIELAHAQDALAHARGMLAAVRGSKLWRLGRRLRLTRISL
;
A
#
# COMPACT_ATOMS: atom_id res chain seq x y z
N MET A 1 -21.83 -45.71 16.48
CA MET A 1 -20.85 -44.64 16.20
C MET A 1 -19.66 -44.86 17.10
N ASN A 2 -18.47 -45.10 16.54
CA ASN A 2 -17.23 -45.09 17.32
C ASN A 2 -17.07 -43.67 17.88
N LYS A 3 -17.15 -43.51 19.19
CA LYS A 3 -16.88 -42.23 19.85
C LYS A 3 -15.36 -42.02 19.82
N HIS A 4 -14.91 -41.00 19.11
CA HIS A 4 -13.49 -40.62 19.08
C HIS A 4 -13.01 -40.29 20.49
N ILE A 5 -11.84 -40.81 20.87
CA ILE A 5 -11.17 -40.48 22.15
C ILE A 5 -10.15 -39.39 21.83
N TYR A 6 -10.35 -38.19 22.38
CA TYR A 6 -9.40 -37.09 22.25
C TYR A 6 -8.25 -37.27 23.23
N HIS A 7 -7.04 -37.48 22.71
CA HIS A 7 -5.79 -37.48 23.48
C HIS A 7 -5.11 -36.12 23.32
N ARG A 8 -5.00 -35.33 24.40
CA ARG A 8 -4.23 -34.07 24.42
C ARG A 8 -3.06 -34.18 25.40
N GLU A 9 -1.91 -33.64 25.02
CA GLU A 9 -0.73 -33.44 25.88
C GLU A 9 -0.50 -31.94 26.08
N ILE A 10 -0.11 -31.52 27.29
CA ILE A 10 0.16 -30.10 27.59
C ILE A 10 1.59 -29.79 27.17
N ASP A 11 1.74 -29.17 26.01
CA ASP A 11 2.99 -28.52 25.62
C ASP A 11 2.91 -27.02 25.97
N GLN A 12 3.70 -26.60 26.96
CA GLN A 12 3.75 -25.20 27.41
C GLN A 12 4.37 -24.26 26.37
N GLN A 13 5.00 -24.78 25.32
CA GLN A 13 5.61 -23.99 24.24
C GLN A 13 4.71 -23.87 22.99
N ALA A 14 3.66 -24.69 22.85
CA ALA A 14 2.91 -24.83 21.59
C ALA A 14 1.80 -23.78 21.34
N GLY A 15 1.50 -22.89 22.30
CA GLY A 15 0.40 -21.91 22.13
C GLY A 15 -1.00 -22.53 22.03
N ASP A 16 -1.16 -23.77 22.49
CA ASP A 16 -2.45 -24.48 22.58
C ASP A 16 -3.35 -23.83 23.66
N SER A 17 -4.67 -23.82 23.39
CA SER A 17 -5.75 -23.55 24.34
C SER A 17 -5.51 -24.10 25.74
N LEU A 18 -5.03 -25.34 25.88
CA LEU A 18 -4.84 -25.99 27.18
C LEU A 18 -3.67 -25.38 27.97
N ALA A 19 -2.61 -24.92 27.29
CA ALA A 19 -1.51 -24.18 27.91
C ALA A 19 -1.99 -22.78 28.37
N HIS A 20 -2.83 -22.11 27.57
CA HIS A 20 -3.44 -20.85 27.97
C HIS A 20 -4.35 -20.99 29.19
N ILE A 21 -5.15 -22.06 29.26
CA ILE A 21 -6.01 -22.42 30.39
C ILE A 21 -5.16 -22.67 31.64
N ALA A 22 -4.12 -23.51 31.55
CA ALA A 22 -3.22 -23.78 32.67
C ALA A 22 -2.58 -22.50 33.23
N GLY A 23 -2.17 -21.57 32.35
CA GLY A 23 -1.61 -20.28 32.76
C GLY A 23 -2.59 -19.29 33.40
N LEU A 24 -3.90 -19.54 33.33
CA LEU A 24 -4.93 -18.75 34.03
C LEU A 24 -5.21 -19.28 35.45
N ILE A 25 -4.85 -20.54 35.74
CA ILE A 25 -5.01 -21.15 37.06
C ILE A 25 -3.79 -20.78 37.91
N GLN A 26 -3.87 -19.68 38.65
CA GLN A 26 -2.72 -19.09 39.36
C GLN A 26 -2.70 -19.38 40.87
N HIS A 27 -3.82 -19.81 41.44
CA HIS A 27 -3.99 -19.99 42.88
C HIS A 27 -4.47 -21.40 43.19
N ALA A 28 -3.88 -22.03 44.21
CA ALA A 28 -4.33 -23.33 44.69
C ALA A 28 -5.81 -23.29 45.11
N GLY A 29 -6.55 -24.35 44.81
CA GLY A 29 -7.97 -24.44 45.12
C GLY A 29 -8.67 -25.64 44.48
N ASP A 30 -9.97 -25.72 44.72
CA ASP A 30 -10.82 -26.74 44.11
C ASP A 30 -11.15 -26.35 42.67
N VAL A 31 -10.90 -27.27 41.74
CA VAL A 31 -11.11 -27.10 40.31
C VAL A 31 -12.15 -28.10 39.83
N LEU A 32 -13.15 -27.63 39.08
CA LEU A 32 -14.07 -28.49 38.33
C LEU A 32 -13.69 -28.44 36.86
N ASP A 33 -13.26 -29.56 36.31
CA ASP A 33 -12.95 -29.71 34.89
C ASP A 33 -14.16 -30.31 34.17
N VAL A 34 -14.88 -29.46 33.42
CA VAL A 34 -16.07 -29.84 32.67
C VAL A 34 -15.64 -30.19 31.26
N GLY A 35 -15.90 -31.44 30.84
CA GLY A 35 -15.41 -31.97 29.58
C GLY A 35 -13.96 -32.46 29.68
N THR A 36 -13.65 -33.33 30.65
CA THR A 36 -12.26 -33.71 30.97
C THR A 36 -11.46 -34.35 29.83
N GLY A 37 -12.13 -34.85 28.78
CA GLY A 37 -11.51 -35.72 27.78
C GLY A 37 -10.76 -36.87 28.47
N SER A 38 -9.58 -37.23 27.95
CA SER A 38 -8.70 -38.22 28.57
C SER A 38 -8.00 -37.77 29.87
N GLY A 39 -8.34 -36.60 30.43
CA GLY A 39 -7.86 -36.14 31.73
C GLY A 39 -6.55 -35.35 31.71
N ALA A 40 -6.23 -34.67 30.61
CA ALA A 40 -4.96 -33.94 30.46
C ALA A 40 -4.78 -32.83 31.50
N LEU A 41 -5.81 -32.01 31.73
CA LEU A 41 -5.77 -30.92 32.72
C LEU A 41 -5.68 -31.46 34.14
N GLY A 42 -6.51 -32.45 34.49
CA GLY A 42 -6.48 -33.08 35.81
C GLY A 42 -5.10 -33.68 36.12
N ARG A 43 -4.48 -34.37 35.16
CA ARG A 43 -3.13 -34.93 35.31
C ARG A 43 -2.07 -33.85 35.58
N TYR A 44 -2.16 -32.71 34.90
CA TYR A 44 -1.24 -31.59 35.12
C TYR A 44 -1.43 -30.97 36.50
N LEU A 45 -2.67 -30.64 36.88
CA LEU A 45 -2.98 -30.02 38.16
C LEU A 45 -2.75 -30.95 39.35
N ALA A 46 -2.97 -32.26 39.20
CA ALA A 46 -2.71 -33.26 40.24
C ALA A 46 -1.20 -33.38 40.58
N GLY A 47 -0.32 -32.97 39.67
CA GLY A 47 1.12 -32.88 39.91
C GLY A 47 1.55 -31.63 40.69
N LEU A 48 0.64 -30.69 40.94
CA LEU A 48 0.90 -29.43 41.64
C LEU A 48 0.33 -29.46 43.06
N GLU A 49 1.03 -28.86 44.02
CA GLU A 49 0.55 -28.79 45.39
C GLU A 49 -0.65 -27.85 45.54
N GLY A 50 -1.63 -28.25 46.37
CA GLY A 50 -2.77 -27.41 46.75
C GLY A 50 -3.97 -27.44 45.78
N TYR A 51 -3.89 -28.18 44.68
CA TYR A 51 -5.02 -28.34 43.74
C TYR A 51 -5.81 -29.61 44.02
N ARG A 52 -7.15 -29.51 43.98
CA ARG A 52 -8.06 -30.66 44.06
C ARG A 52 -9.02 -30.60 42.89
N VAL A 53 -8.88 -31.54 41.97
CA VAL A 53 -9.65 -31.52 40.71
C VAL A 53 -10.78 -32.53 40.78
N ASP A 54 -12.01 -32.08 40.57
CA ASP A 54 -13.13 -32.93 40.20
C ASP A 54 -13.39 -32.80 38.71
N GLY A 55 -13.96 -33.81 38.08
CA GLY A 55 -14.19 -33.83 36.64
C GLY A 55 -15.59 -34.27 36.25
N ILE A 56 -16.03 -33.80 35.08
CA ILE A 56 -17.24 -34.27 34.41
C ILE A 56 -16.89 -34.62 32.96
N THR A 57 -17.27 -35.82 32.51
CA THR A 57 -17.26 -36.19 31.08
C THR A 57 -18.59 -36.81 30.68
N TYR A 58 -18.94 -36.73 29.40
CA TYR A 58 -20.08 -37.44 28.83
C TYR A 58 -19.72 -38.86 28.37
N ASN A 59 -18.43 -39.20 28.30
CA ASN A 59 -17.93 -40.45 27.72
C ASN A 59 -17.36 -41.38 28.80
N PRO A 60 -17.98 -42.55 29.06
CA PRO A 60 -17.47 -43.52 30.02
C PRO A 60 -16.03 -43.97 29.74
N ALA A 61 -15.63 -44.09 28.47
CA ALA A 61 -14.28 -44.54 28.12
C ALA A 61 -13.20 -43.50 28.46
N GLU A 62 -13.50 -42.21 28.25
CA GLU A 62 -12.65 -41.12 28.73
C GLU A 62 -12.57 -41.11 30.25
N ALA A 63 -13.67 -41.43 30.92
CA ALA A 63 -13.72 -41.45 32.37
C ALA A 63 -12.77 -42.50 32.96
N GLU A 64 -12.72 -43.70 32.38
CA GLU A 64 -11.79 -44.75 32.80
C GLU A 64 -10.32 -44.31 32.70
N LEU A 65 -9.96 -43.56 31.65
CA LEU A 65 -8.60 -43.04 31.45
C LEU A 65 -8.27 -41.87 32.37
N ALA A 66 -9.22 -40.95 32.57
CA ALA A 66 -9.02 -39.75 33.35
C ALA A 66 -9.06 -39.99 34.87
N ALA A 67 -9.86 -40.95 35.35
CA ALA A 67 -10.16 -41.19 36.76
C ALA A 67 -8.96 -41.15 37.74
N PRO A 68 -7.76 -41.71 37.41
CA PRO A 68 -6.61 -41.67 38.32
C PRO A 68 -6.13 -40.26 38.69
N HIS A 69 -6.51 -39.24 37.92
CA HIS A 69 -6.03 -37.87 38.06
C HIS A 69 -7.05 -36.92 38.72
N TYR A 70 -8.24 -37.41 39.07
CA TYR A 70 -9.30 -36.60 39.67
C TYR A 70 -9.70 -37.15 41.04
N ARG A 71 -10.01 -36.26 41.97
CA ARG A 71 -10.57 -36.59 43.29
C ARG A 71 -11.93 -37.28 43.13
N GLN A 72 -12.75 -36.78 42.22
CA GLN A 72 -14.00 -37.40 41.78
C GLN A 72 -14.20 -37.15 40.30
N LEU A 73 -14.69 -38.14 39.58
CA LEU A 73 -15.01 -38.04 38.16
C LEU A 73 -16.42 -38.58 37.92
N HIS A 74 -17.27 -37.78 37.30
CA HIS A 74 -18.67 -38.11 37.06
C HIS A 74 -18.95 -38.24 35.58
N VAL A 75 -19.68 -39.28 35.19
CA VAL A 75 -20.15 -39.48 33.81
C VAL A 75 -21.59 -38.96 33.70
N LEU A 76 -21.79 -37.80 33.07
CA LEU A 76 -23.06 -37.08 33.09
C LEU A 76 -23.37 -36.43 31.75
N ASN A 77 -24.66 -36.28 31.44
CA ASN A 77 -25.13 -35.38 30.41
C ASN A 77 -25.47 -34.01 31.01
N LEU A 78 -24.66 -32.99 30.71
CA LEU A 78 -24.86 -31.63 31.23
C LEU A 78 -26.21 -31.03 30.86
N GLU A 79 -26.84 -31.47 29.77
CA GLU A 79 -28.13 -30.95 29.31
C GLU A 79 -29.32 -31.48 30.12
N GLN A 80 -29.16 -32.62 30.80
CA GLN A 80 -30.21 -33.15 31.66
C GLN A 80 -30.40 -32.23 32.87
N ALA A 81 -31.66 -31.92 33.17
CA ALA A 81 -32.03 -31.21 34.39
C ALA A 81 -31.47 -31.97 35.61
N ASN A 82 -30.93 -31.24 36.58
CA ASN A 82 -30.39 -31.76 37.84
C ASN A 82 -29.17 -32.69 37.69
N SER A 83 -28.55 -32.77 36.50
CA SER A 83 -27.34 -33.58 36.28
C SER A 83 -26.18 -33.20 37.20
N LEU A 84 -26.11 -31.93 37.62
CA LEU A 84 -25.06 -31.40 38.49
C LEU A 84 -25.33 -31.58 39.98
N ASP A 85 -26.49 -32.11 40.39
CA ASP A 85 -26.84 -32.32 41.81
C ASP A 85 -25.85 -33.28 42.51
N VAL A 86 -25.20 -34.15 41.74
CA VAL A 86 -24.15 -35.06 42.25
C VAL A 86 -22.94 -34.34 42.82
N LEU A 87 -22.74 -33.06 42.48
CA LEU A 87 -21.69 -32.21 43.05
C LEU A 87 -22.06 -31.71 44.47
N GLY A 88 -23.32 -31.84 44.88
CA GLY A 88 -23.80 -31.47 46.21
C GLY A 88 -23.56 -30.00 46.55
N GLU A 89 -22.99 -29.74 47.73
CA GLU A 89 -22.74 -28.38 48.22
C GLU A 89 -21.35 -27.83 47.84
N ARG A 90 -20.62 -28.49 46.92
CA ARG A 90 -19.27 -28.08 46.53
C ARG A 90 -19.25 -26.66 45.96
N ARG A 91 -18.14 -25.97 46.20
CA ARG A 91 -17.82 -24.67 45.60
C ARG A 91 -16.41 -24.71 45.05
N TYR A 92 -16.26 -24.22 43.83
CA TYR A 92 -15.01 -24.31 43.09
C TYR A 92 -14.37 -22.94 42.94
N ARG A 93 -13.07 -22.89 43.17
CA ARG A 93 -12.25 -21.70 42.87
C ARG A 93 -12.12 -21.54 41.35
N TYR A 94 -12.02 -22.64 40.61
CA TYR A 94 -12.07 -22.62 39.14
C TYR A 94 -13.07 -23.63 38.62
N ILE A 95 -13.89 -23.22 37.67
CA ILE A 95 -14.62 -24.14 36.79
C ILE A 95 -14.05 -23.96 35.40
N VAL A 96 -13.65 -25.04 34.73
CA VAL A 96 -13.04 -25.02 33.40
C VAL A 96 -13.99 -25.68 32.43
N CYS A 97 -14.35 -24.98 31.36
CA CYS A 97 -15.12 -25.50 30.23
C CYS A 97 -14.25 -25.34 28.98
N ALA A 98 -13.40 -26.34 28.72
CA ALA A 98 -12.49 -26.34 27.59
C ALA A 98 -13.13 -27.04 26.39
N ASP A 99 -13.54 -26.28 25.38
CA ASP A 99 -14.15 -26.80 24.15
C ASP A 99 -15.40 -27.67 24.44
N VAL A 100 -16.31 -27.12 25.24
CA VAL A 100 -17.55 -27.80 25.68
C VAL A 100 -18.80 -27.10 25.17
N LEU A 101 -18.85 -25.77 25.26
CA LEU A 101 -20.10 -25.02 25.10
C LEU A 101 -20.64 -25.11 23.66
N GLU A 102 -19.77 -25.24 22.68
CA GLU A 102 -20.08 -25.41 21.26
C GLU A 102 -20.75 -26.75 20.95
N HIS A 103 -20.57 -27.78 21.78
CA HIS A 103 -21.19 -29.09 21.61
C HIS A 103 -22.57 -29.21 22.28
N LEU A 104 -22.98 -28.21 23.07
CA LEU A 104 -24.27 -28.21 23.74
C LEU A 104 -25.36 -27.67 22.82
N ALA A 105 -26.57 -28.22 22.90
CA ALA A 105 -27.76 -27.67 22.26
C ALA A 105 -28.35 -26.49 23.07
N GLY A 106 -28.04 -26.39 24.37
CA GLY A 106 -28.44 -25.28 25.23
C GLY A 106 -27.32 -24.83 26.17
N PRO A 107 -26.28 -24.15 25.67
CA PRO A 107 -25.13 -23.77 26.50
C PRO A 107 -25.48 -22.78 27.61
N ALA A 108 -26.37 -21.82 27.38
CA ALA A 108 -26.68 -20.78 28.37
C ALA A 108 -27.29 -21.32 29.67
N PRO A 109 -28.31 -22.21 29.66
CA PRO A 109 -28.80 -22.85 30.88
C PRO A 109 -27.74 -23.69 31.61
N VAL A 110 -26.87 -24.38 30.87
CA VAL A 110 -25.78 -25.19 31.46
C VAL A 110 -24.77 -24.27 32.16
N LEU A 111 -24.37 -23.19 31.47
CA LEU A 111 -23.47 -22.16 31.99
C LEU A 111 -23.99 -21.56 33.31
N ALA A 112 -25.27 -21.17 33.36
CA ALA A 112 -25.88 -20.63 34.56
C ALA A 112 -25.89 -21.63 35.73
N ARG A 113 -26.14 -22.92 35.46
CA ARG A 113 -26.07 -23.96 36.50
C ARG A 113 -24.64 -24.18 36.98
N LEU A 114 -23.65 -24.21 36.08
CA LEU A 114 -22.24 -24.34 36.45
C LEU A 114 -21.79 -23.14 37.30
N ALA A 115 -22.18 -21.93 36.90
CA ALA A 115 -21.88 -20.70 37.63
C ALA A 115 -22.40 -20.72 39.07
N ALA A 116 -23.47 -21.46 39.37
CA ALA A 116 -23.99 -21.63 40.74
C ALA A 116 -23.02 -22.36 41.68
N PHE A 117 -22.10 -23.16 41.14
CA PHE A 117 -21.06 -23.87 41.90
C PHE A 117 -19.75 -23.08 42.05
N LEU A 118 -19.65 -21.87 41.51
CA LEU A 118 -18.50 -21.00 41.76
C LEU A 118 -18.48 -20.57 43.23
N ALA A 119 -17.27 -20.58 43.83
CA ALA A 119 -17.01 -19.89 45.09
C ALA A 119 -17.19 -18.37 44.93
N ASP A 120 -17.27 -17.63 46.04
CA ASP A 120 -17.45 -16.17 46.01
C ASP A 120 -16.30 -15.45 45.28
N ASP A 121 -15.09 -16.00 45.37
CA ASP A 121 -13.88 -15.57 44.68
C ASP A 121 -13.58 -16.42 43.45
N GLY A 122 -14.48 -17.32 43.08
CA GLY A 122 -14.31 -18.31 42.02
C GLY A 122 -14.42 -17.74 40.62
N GLU A 123 -13.71 -18.37 39.69
CA GLU A 123 -13.64 -17.95 38.29
C GLU A 123 -13.97 -19.10 37.34
N LEU A 124 -14.61 -18.75 36.23
CA LEU A 124 -14.92 -19.65 35.13
C LEU A 124 -13.91 -19.43 34.01
N ILE A 125 -13.24 -20.49 33.59
CA ILE A 125 -12.35 -20.48 32.43
C ILE A 125 -13.07 -21.16 31.29
N ILE A 126 -13.26 -20.47 30.18
CA ILE A 126 -13.92 -21.02 28.99
C ILE A 126 -12.96 -20.97 27.82
N SER A 127 -12.93 -22.03 27.02
CA SER A 127 -12.44 -21.96 25.64
C SER A 127 -13.55 -22.33 24.65
N VAL A 128 -13.68 -21.55 23.58
CA VAL A 128 -14.62 -21.82 22.48
C VAL A 128 -14.07 -21.35 21.14
N PRO A 129 -14.37 -22.05 20.04
CA PRO A 129 -13.98 -21.64 18.69
C PRO A 129 -14.63 -20.31 18.30
N ASN A 130 -13.90 -19.52 17.49
CA ASN A 130 -14.39 -18.26 16.96
C ASN A 130 -14.97 -18.45 15.55
N ILE A 131 -16.29 -18.34 15.40
CA ILE A 131 -16.93 -18.45 14.08
C ILE A 131 -16.64 -17.25 13.16
N ALA A 132 -16.15 -16.14 13.72
CA ALA A 132 -15.75 -14.97 12.95
C ALA A 132 -14.33 -15.07 12.35
N TYR A 133 -13.64 -16.21 12.54
CA TYR A 133 -12.32 -16.46 11.95
C TYR A 133 -12.35 -16.27 10.42
N ILE A 134 -11.31 -15.62 9.89
CA ILE A 134 -11.24 -15.18 8.50
C ILE A 134 -11.46 -16.31 7.49
N GLY A 135 -10.98 -17.52 7.79
CA GLY A 135 -11.17 -18.69 6.94
C GLY A 135 -12.65 -19.08 6.78
N VAL A 136 -13.41 -19.07 7.88
CA VAL A 136 -14.86 -19.34 7.88
C VAL A 136 -15.58 -18.28 7.06
N VAL A 137 -15.26 -17.01 7.30
CA VAL A 137 -15.92 -15.89 6.61
C VAL A 137 -15.64 -15.93 5.10
N ALA A 138 -14.40 -16.26 4.69
CA ALA A 138 -14.04 -16.40 3.29
C ALA A 138 -14.80 -17.54 2.60
N GLU A 139 -14.95 -18.70 3.26
CA GLU A 139 -15.78 -19.81 2.74
C GLU A 139 -17.26 -19.40 2.63
N LEU A 140 -17.81 -18.75 3.65
CA LEU A 140 -19.19 -18.26 3.65
C LEU A 140 -19.47 -17.29 2.49
N LEU A 141 -18.55 -16.36 2.23
CA LEU A 141 -18.65 -15.43 1.09
C LEU A 141 -18.56 -16.14 -0.26
N ALA A 142 -17.84 -17.27 -0.32
CA ALA A 142 -17.82 -18.16 -1.48
C ALA A 142 -19.05 -19.07 -1.60
N GLY A 143 -20.03 -18.95 -0.69
CA GLY A 143 -21.23 -19.79 -0.64
C GLY A 143 -21.01 -21.17 -0.01
N GLU A 144 -19.96 -21.33 0.79
CA GLU A 144 -19.56 -22.60 1.40
C GLU A 144 -19.72 -22.57 2.93
N PHE A 145 -20.30 -23.62 3.49
CA PHE A 145 -20.34 -23.87 4.93
C PHE A 145 -20.10 -25.36 5.19
N ARG A 146 -18.82 -25.75 5.13
CA ARG A 146 -18.42 -27.16 5.10
C ARG A 146 -18.10 -27.64 6.50
N TYR A 147 -18.97 -28.51 7.02
CA TYR A 147 -18.67 -29.28 8.22
C TYR A 147 -17.51 -30.24 7.96
N ARG A 148 -16.70 -30.48 8.98
CA ARG A 148 -15.46 -31.26 8.95
C ARG A 148 -15.42 -32.24 10.14
N ASP A 149 -14.48 -33.17 10.10
CA ASP A 149 -14.27 -34.13 11.19
C ASP A 149 -13.61 -33.50 12.42
N GLU A 150 -12.90 -32.37 12.22
CA GLU A 150 -12.22 -31.58 13.25
C GLU A 150 -12.15 -30.11 12.82
N GLY A 151 -11.89 -29.20 13.76
CA GLY A 151 -11.65 -27.77 13.52
C GLY A 151 -12.82 -26.85 13.90
N LEU A 152 -12.87 -25.64 13.36
CA LEU A 152 -13.90 -24.65 13.73
C LEU A 152 -15.32 -25.09 13.34
N LEU A 153 -15.43 -25.77 12.19
CA LEU A 153 -16.68 -26.30 11.66
C LEU A 153 -16.77 -27.83 11.86
N ASP A 154 -16.36 -28.32 13.04
CA ASP A 154 -16.55 -29.72 13.43
C ASP A 154 -18.06 -30.10 13.34
N HIS A 155 -18.37 -31.27 12.79
CA HIS A 155 -19.72 -31.80 12.65
C HIS A 155 -20.46 -31.98 14.00
N THR A 156 -19.74 -31.98 15.11
CA THR A 156 -20.28 -32.07 16.46
C THR A 156 -20.54 -30.68 17.09
N HIS A 157 -20.13 -29.58 16.46
CA HIS A 157 -20.46 -28.23 16.92
C HIS A 157 -21.92 -27.87 16.58
N LEU A 158 -22.71 -27.60 17.62
CA LEU A 158 -24.10 -27.19 17.54
C LEU A 158 -24.29 -25.69 17.78
N HIS A 159 -23.36 -25.06 18.50
CA HIS A 159 -23.36 -23.63 18.80
C HIS A 159 -22.06 -22.96 18.35
N PHE A 160 -22.19 -21.73 17.87
CA PHE A 160 -21.09 -20.95 17.32
C PHE A 160 -20.99 -19.61 18.02
N PHE A 161 -19.76 -19.20 18.36
CA PHE A 161 -19.51 -18.02 19.15
C PHE A 161 -18.66 -16.99 18.42
N THR A 162 -19.02 -15.73 18.61
CA THR A 162 -18.12 -14.57 18.46
C THR A 162 -17.77 -14.08 19.86
N ARG A 163 -16.74 -13.23 20.00
CA ARG A 163 -16.43 -12.56 21.27
C ARG A 163 -17.68 -11.94 21.90
N ARG A 164 -18.47 -11.23 21.09
CA ARG A 164 -19.68 -10.53 21.52
C ARG A 164 -20.77 -11.49 21.98
N SER A 165 -21.11 -12.50 21.18
CA SER A 165 -22.19 -13.44 21.55
C SER A 165 -21.83 -14.26 22.80
N LEU A 166 -20.54 -14.56 23.00
CA LEU A 166 -20.04 -15.20 24.21
C LEU A 166 -20.13 -14.27 25.44
N ALA A 167 -19.72 -13.01 25.30
CA ALA A 167 -19.84 -12.02 26.38
C ALA A 167 -21.29 -11.77 26.79
N GLU A 168 -22.21 -11.72 25.82
CA GLU A 168 -23.66 -11.60 26.04
C GLU A 168 -24.21 -12.81 26.78
N MET A 169 -23.81 -14.04 26.40
CA MET A 169 -24.20 -15.26 27.09
C MET A 169 -23.70 -15.28 28.55
N LEU A 170 -22.46 -14.85 28.80
CA LEU A 170 -21.90 -14.75 30.14
C LEU A 170 -22.66 -13.74 31.00
N ARG A 171 -23.01 -12.58 30.43
CA ARG A 171 -23.82 -11.57 31.11
C ARG A 171 -25.20 -12.10 31.51
N GLY A 172 -25.82 -12.91 30.65
CA GLY A 172 -27.08 -13.60 30.98
C GLY A 172 -26.98 -14.59 32.15
N ALA A 173 -25.77 -15.02 32.50
CA ALA A 173 -25.47 -15.86 33.65
C ALA A 173 -24.88 -15.07 34.85
N ASP A 174 -24.99 -13.73 34.84
CA ASP A 174 -24.43 -12.83 35.86
C ASP A 174 -22.90 -12.95 36.02
N LEU A 175 -22.21 -13.19 34.90
CA LEU A 175 -20.75 -13.30 34.82
C LEU A 175 -20.16 -12.18 33.96
N GLY A 176 -19.17 -11.48 34.52
CA GLY A 176 -18.34 -10.53 33.79
C GLY A 176 -17.01 -11.14 33.38
N VAL A 177 -16.44 -10.67 32.26
CA VAL A 177 -15.14 -11.16 31.76
C VAL A 177 -14.01 -10.35 32.36
N ARG A 178 -13.10 -11.02 33.08
CA ARG A 178 -11.88 -10.43 33.65
C ARG A 178 -10.77 -10.30 32.61
N ALA A 179 -10.61 -11.32 31.79
CA ALA A 179 -9.52 -11.39 30.83
C ALA A 179 -9.90 -12.21 29.60
N TRP A 180 -9.41 -11.78 28.45
CA TRP A 180 -9.45 -12.53 27.20
C TRP A 180 -8.05 -12.91 26.77
N ARG A 181 -7.92 -14.08 26.15
CA ARG A 181 -6.77 -14.54 25.41
C ARG A 181 -7.26 -15.07 24.07
N SER A 182 -6.48 -14.80 23.03
CA SER A 182 -6.79 -15.25 21.67
C SER A 182 -5.73 -16.26 21.25
N VAL A 183 -6.16 -17.46 20.89
CA VAL A 183 -5.31 -18.44 20.23
C VAL A 183 -5.31 -18.10 18.75
N SER A 184 -4.17 -17.64 18.24
CA SER A 184 -4.01 -17.30 16.82
C SER A 184 -3.58 -18.52 16.03
N ARG A 185 -4.25 -18.77 14.90
CA ARG A 185 -3.84 -19.79 13.93
C ARG A 185 -3.75 -19.15 12.57
N PRO A 186 -2.55 -19.06 11.95
CA PRO A 186 -2.40 -18.52 10.60
C PRO A 186 -3.24 -19.32 9.59
N LEU A 187 -3.85 -18.63 8.63
CA LEU A 187 -4.73 -19.25 7.64
C LEU A 187 -4.10 -20.44 6.89
N PRO A 188 -2.83 -20.37 6.43
CA PRO A 188 -2.19 -21.50 5.75
C PRO A 188 -1.98 -22.73 6.66
N ALA A 189 -1.96 -22.53 7.97
CA ALA A 189 -1.83 -23.60 8.96
C ALA A 189 -3.20 -24.12 9.45
N SER A 190 -4.30 -23.60 8.92
CA SER A 190 -5.68 -23.99 9.24
C SER A 190 -6.31 -24.89 8.17
N GLU A 191 -7.46 -25.49 8.49
CA GLU A 191 -8.32 -26.25 7.59
C GLU A 191 -8.95 -25.42 6.46
N PHE A 192 -8.73 -24.10 6.47
CA PHE A 192 -9.17 -23.14 5.46
C PHE A 192 -8.04 -22.74 4.50
N ALA A 193 -6.93 -23.49 4.49
CA ALA A 193 -5.77 -23.23 3.61
C ALA A 193 -6.09 -23.25 2.10
N ALA A 194 -7.30 -23.64 1.70
CA ALA A 194 -7.75 -23.73 0.31
C ALA A 194 -7.87 -22.38 -0.45
N ARG A 195 -7.19 -21.31 0.01
CA ARG A 195 -7.03 -20.03 -0.69
C ARG A 195 -8.35 -19.39 -1.16
N ARG A 196 -9.47 -19.67 -0.47
CA ARG A 196 -10.76 -19.00 -0.71
C ARG A 196 -10.65 -17.50 -0.49
N LEU A 197 -9.86 -17.11 0.51
CA LEU A 197 -9.49 -15.71 0.73
C LEU A 197 -8.81 -15.11 -0.50
N ASP A 198 -7.81 -15.79 -1.07
CA ASP A 198 -7.07 -15.35 -2.26
C ASP A 198 -7.96 -15.18 -3.53
N HIS A 199 -9.17 -15.73 -3.53
CA HIS A 199 -10.14 -15.56 -4.62
C HIS A 199 -11.05 -14.34 -4.42
N LEU A 200 -11.05 -13.74 -3.24
CA LEU A 200 -11.77 -12.48 -2.99
C LEU A 200 -10.94 -11.30 -3.53
N PRO A 201 -11.58 -10.18 -3.91
CA PRO A 201 -10.85 -8.95 -4.22
C PRO A 201 -9.91 -8.53 -3.08
N ASP A 202 -8.74 -7.99 -3.39
CA ASP A 202 -7.71 -7.63 -2.41
C ASP A 202 -8.20 -6.65 -1.33
N SER A 203 -9.14 -5.76 -1.68
CA SER A 203 -9.80 -4.87 -0.72
C SER A 203 -10.63 -5.64 0.31
N MET A 204 -11.30 -6.73 -0.10
CA MET A 204 -12.03 -7.60 0.81
C MET A 204 -11.07 -8.45 1.64
N GLN A 205 -9.99 -8.96 1.05
CA GLN A 205 -8.99 -9.73 1.80
C GLN A 205 -8.40 -8.90 2.94
N ARG A 206 -8.05 -7.64 2.67
CA ARG A 206 -7.52 -6.70 3.67
C ARG A 206 -8.55 -6.29 4.70
N PHE A 207 -9.76 -5.93 4.27
CA PHE A 207 -10.85 -5.64 5.20
C PHE A 207 -11.12 -6.83 6.15
N LEU A 208 -11.21 -8.04 5.61
CA LEU A 208 -11.45 -9.24 6.42
C LEU A 208 -10.28 -9.55 7.36
N SER A 209 -9.04 -9.33 6.93
CA SER A 209 -7.84 -9.51 7.75
C SER A 209 -7.70 -8.45 8.84
N GLY A 210 -8.14 -7.21 8.59
CA GLY A 210 -8.06 -6.10 9.54
C GLY A 210 -9.16 -6.06 10.61
N ARG A 211 -10.17 -6.94 10.52
CA ARG A 211 -11.22 -7.05 11.53
C ARG A 211 -10.65 -7.51 12.88
N GLU A 212 -11.24 -7.01 13.95
CA GLU A 212 -11.00 -7.55 15.29
C GLU A 212 -11.27 -9.06 15.29
N ASP A 213 -10.36 -9.82 15.89
CA ASP A 213 -10.40 -11.28 15.98
C ASP A 213 -10.38 -12.06 14.66
N SER A 214 -10.05 -11.42 13.53
CA SER A 214 -9.96 -12.07 12.22
C SER A 214 -9.07 -13.33 12.22
N HIS A 215 -7.94 -13.26 12.93
CA HIS A 215 -6.97 -14.34 13.07
C HIS A 215 -7.08 -15.09 14.40
N THR A 216 -8.02 -14.69 15.27
CA THR A 216 -8.32 -15.44 16.49
C THR A 216 -9.08 -16.70 16.08
N TYR A 217 -8.43 -17.84 16.20
CA TYR A 217 -9.02 -19.15 15.92
C TYR A 217 -9.94 -19.57 17.07
N GLN A 218 -9.48 -19.34 18.30
CA GLN A 218 -10.20 -19.73 19.50
C GLN A 218 -10.03 -18.68 20.61
N PHE A 219 -11.11 -18.44 21.34
CA PHE A 219 -11.08 -17.61 22.53
C PHE A 219 -10.78 -18.47 23.75
N VAL A 220 -9.96 -17.94 24.66
CA VAL A 220 -9.83 -18.44 26.03
C VAL A 220 -10.08 -17.26 26.95
N LEU A 221 -11.03 -17.37 27.87
CA LEU A 221 -11.39 -16.27 28.76
C LEU A 221 -11.48 -16.71 30.21
N LEU A 222 -11.37 -15.72 31.10
CA LEU A 222 -11.58 -15.85 32.54
C LEU A 222 -12.76 -14.94 32.92
N ALA A 223 -13.79 -15.50 33.54
CA ALA A 223 -15.00 -14.79 33.94
C ALA A 223 -15.32 -15.02 35.43
N GLY A 224 -16.01 -14.08 36.06
CA GLY A 224 -16.38 -14.15 37.47
C GLY A 224 -17.57 -13.27 37.81
N ARG A 225 -18.11 -13.44 39.02
CA ARG A 225 -19.23 -12.63 39.53
C ARG A 225 -18.77 -11.25 39.96
N GLY A 226 -19.67 -10.26 39.88
CA GLY A 226 -19.41 -8.88 40.32
C GLY A 226 -18.30 -8.18 39.54
N ILE A 227 -17.92 -8.72 38.39
CA ILE A 227 -17.01 -8.07 37.44
C ILE A 227 -17.88 -7.25 36.51
N GLU A 228 -17.79 -5.93 36.62
CA GLU A 228 -18.37 -5.06 35.59
C GLU A 228 -17.65 -5.38 34.28
N GLN A 229 -18.41 -5.84 33.29
CA GLN A 229 -17.88 -5.87 31.94
C GLN A 229 -17.61 -4.41 31.58
N ALA A 230 -16.38 -4.09 31.15
CA ALA A 230 -16.21 -2.89 30.36
C ALA A 230 -17.28 -2.98 29.27
N ASP A 231 -18.16 -1.96 29.18
CA ASP A 231 -19.03 -1.82 28.04
C ASP A 231 -18.14 -2.08 26.83
N ALA A 232 -18.47 -3.11 26.05
CA ALA A 232 -17.83 -3.28 24.77
C ALA A 232 -17.98 -1.91 24.13
N GLU A 233 -16.87 -1.18 23.97
CA GLU A 233 -16.86 0.15 23.38
C GLU A 233 -17.83 0.08 22.21
N GLU A 234 -18.79 1.02 22.19
CA GLU A 234 -19.70 1.22 21.07
C GLU A 234 -18.92 0.86 19.81
N ASN A 235 -19.41 -0.17 19.09
CA ASN A 235 -18.78 -0.71 17.89
C ASN A 235 -17.91 0.37 17.25
N PRO A 236 -16.59 0.18 16.99
CA PRO A 236 -15.96 1.05 16.01
C PRO A 236 -16.92 1.04 14.83
N PRO A 237 -17.44 2.21 14.40
CA PRO A 237 -18.68 2.28 13.67
C PRO A 237 -18.63 1.22 12.61
N LEU A 238 -19.56 0.27 12.66
CA LEU A 238 -19.88 -0.51 11.48
C LEU A 238 -20.09 0.57 10.44
N PHE A 239 -19.11 0.76 9.55
CA PHE A 239 -19.23 1.79 8.56
C PHE A 239 -20.38 1.32 7.67
N ASP A 240 -21.59 1.82 7.94
CA ASP A 240 -22.80 1.62 7.12
C ASP A 240 -22.57 2.12 5.68
N THR A 241 -21.46 2.83 5.47
CA THR A 241 -20.96 3.33 4.19
C THR A 241 -19.61 2.68 3.90
N PRO A 242 -19.34 2.17 2.68
CA PRO A 242 -18.05 1.56 2.38
C PRO A 242 -16.90 2.54 2.65
N HIS A 243 -15.75 2.01 3.07
CA HIS A 243 -14.61 2.79 3.56
C HIS A 243 -13.29 2.29 2.95
N PHE A 244 -12.23 3.08 3.14
CA PHE A 244 -10.83 2.77 2.81
C PHE A 244 -9.94 3.14 4.00
N SER A 245 -8.74 2.57 4.06
CA SER A 245 -7.71 2.85 5.05
C SER A 245 -6.54 3.59 4.41
N ALA A 246 -6.15 4.72 4.98
CA ALA A 246 -4.93 5.42 4.63
C ALA A 246 -3.88 5.19 5.73
N GLN A 247 -2.61 5.12 5.33
CA GLN A 247 -1.50 4.95 6.26
C GLN A 247 -0.44 6.03 6.02
N VAL A 248 0.17 6.49 7.09
CA VAL A 248 1.26 7.47 7.05
C VAL A 248 2.47 6.89 7.76
N PHE A 249 3.62 7.00 7.12
CA PHE A 249 4.92 6.68 7.69
C PHE A 249 5.74 7.95 7.79
N TRP A 250 6.59 8.04 8.80
CA TRP A 250 7.49 9.16 9.00
C TRP A 250 8.94 8.69 9.12
N ALA A 251 9.87 9.53 8.70
CA ALA A 251 11.30 9.28 8.85
C ALA A 251 12.02 10.48 9.48
N GLU A 252 12.94 10.16 10.39
CA GLU A 252 13.82 11.09 11.09
C GLU A 252 14.97 11.56 10.22
N GLN A 253 15.44 12.77 10.45
CA GLN A 253 16.67 13.26 9.85
C GLN A 253 17.86 12.36 10.23
N GLY A 254 18.47 11.72 9.24
CA GLY A 254 19.59 10.78 9.44
C GLY A 254 19.19 9.35 9.83
N GLY A 255 17.89 9.04 9.83
CA GLY A 255 17.36 7.68 10.08
C GLY A 255 17.48 6.72 8.89
N ALA A 256 17.17 5.45 9.12
CA ALA A 256 17.29 4.36 8.15
C ALA A 256 16.17 4.30 7.08
N GLY A 257 15.28 5.30 7.01
CA GLY A 257 14.15 5.36 6.08
C GLY A 257 12.80 5.17 6.77
N PHE A 258 11.80 4.66 6.04
CA PHE A 258 10.46 4.37 6.57
C PHE A 258 10.42 2.96 7.16
N ALA A 259 9.96 2.83 8.39
CA ALA A 259 9.78 1.56 9.09
C ALA A 259 8.31 1.36 9.49
N GLU A 260 7.88 0.10 9.56
CA GLU A 260 6.49 -0.24 9.90
C GLU A 260 6.10 0.15 11.33
N SER A 261 7.09 0.13 12.25
CA SER A 261 6.98 0.64 13.60
C SER A 261 6.85 2.17 13.70
N GLN A 262 7.05 2.89 12.59
CA GLN A 262 6.94 4.34 12.47
C GLN A 262 5.78 4.71 11.53
N SER A 263 4.59 4.19 11.83
CA SER A 263 3.40 4.41 11.03
C SER A 263 2.14 4.63 11.86
N ALA A 264 1.15 5.29 11.26
CA ALA A 264 -0.17 5.50 11.82
C ALA A 264 -1.23 5.22 10.74
N LEU A 265 -2.35 4.64 11.16
CA LEU A 265 -3.46 4.26 10.29
C LEU A 265 -4.69 5.13 10.59
N ALA A 266 -5.42 5.52 9.56
CA ALA A 266 -6.71 6.18 9.67
C ALA A 266 -7.68 5.64 8.60
N TYR A 267 -8.97 5.74 8.86
CA TYR A 267 -10.02 5.26 7.95
C TYR A 267 -10.82 6.43 7.39
N GLY A 268 -11.10 6.38 6.09
CA GLY A 268 -11.94 7.35 5.39
C GLY A 268 -13.15 6.70 4.74
N LEU A 269 -14.18 7.51 4.47
CA LEU A 269 -15.43 7.07 3.85
C LEU A 269 -15.35 7.16 2.32
N LEU A 270 -15.78 6.10 1.64
CA LEU A 270 -15.99 6.13 0.19
C LEU A 270 -17.28 6.91 -0.11
N GLY A 271 -17.25 7.72 -1.17
CA GLY A 271 -18.36 8.57 -1.57
C GLY A 271 -18.29 10.00 -1.07
N GLN A 272 -17.46 10.27 -0.07
CA GLN A 272 -17.35 11.59 0.52
C GLN A 272 -16.43 12.48 -0.30
N GLU A 273 -16.98 13.58 -0.83
CA GLU A 273 -16.22 14.49 -1.70
C GLU A 273 -15.05 15.18 -0.99
N ARG A 274 -15.12 15.33 0.34
CA ARG A 274 -14.09 15.98 1.15
C ARG A 274 -14.18 15.56 2.61
N GLN A 275 -13.05 15.15 3.18
CA GLN A 275 -12.90 14.67 4.55
C GLN A 275 -11.46 14.90 5.04
N VAL A 276 -11.26 14.89 6.36
CA VAL A 276 -9.94 15.05 6.99
C VAL A 276 -9.60 13.80 7.78
N LEU A 277 -8.53 13.12 7.40
CA LEU A 277 -7.97 12.00 8.15
C LEU A 277 -6.87 12.53 9.08
N ARG A 278 -6.84 12.06 10.32
CA ARG A 278 -5.87 12.51 11.34
C ARG A 278 -4.97 11.37 11.76
N PHE A 279 -3.67 11.63 11.80
CA PHE A 279 -2.63 10.67 12.14
C PHE A 279 -1.76 11.22 13.26
N SER A 280 -1.69 10.52 14.38
CA SER A 280 -0.83 10.89 15.50
C SER A 280 0.61 10.45 15.25
N ILE A 281 1.53 11.41 15.19
CA ILE A 281 2.97 11.18 15.11
C ILE A 281 3.54 11.39 16.52
N PRO A 282 4.16 10.36 17.12
CA PRO A 282 4.67 10.43 18.49
C PRO A 282 5.84 11.41 18.62
N ALA A 283 6.21 11.73 19.86
CA ALA A 283 7.38 12.55 20.12
C ALA A 283 8.67 11.86 19.64
N MET A 284 9.52 12.59 18.91
CA MET A 284 10.74 12.06 18.28
C MET A 284 11.98 12.84 18.75
N ALA A 285 13.10 12.14 18.85
CA ALA A 285 14.37 12.71 19.30
C ALA A 285 15.03 13.56 18.20
N ALA A 286 15.01 13.07 16.95
CA ALA A 286 15.46 13.83 15.79
C ALA A 286 14.27 14.51 15.08
N PRO A 287 14.54 15.60 14.32
CA PRO A 287 13.50 16.26 13.53
C PRO A 287 12.89 15.36 12.45
N LEU A 288 11.60 15.55 12.18
CA LEU A 288 10.89 14.92 11.07
C LEU A 288 11.41 15.45 9.74
N ALA A 289 11.87 14.55 8.85
CA ALA A 289 12.47 14.91 7.57
C ALA A 289 11.62 14.54 6.36
N SER A 290 10.88 13.43 6.42
CA SER A 290 10.01 13.00 5.32
C SER A 290 8.81 12.20 5.79
N LEU A 291 7.76 12.24 4.98
CA LEU A 291 6.52 11.51 5.14
C LEU A 291 6.30 10.63 3.93
N ARG A 292 5.90 9.37 4.14
CA ARG A 292 5.30 8.52 3.11
C ARG A 292 3.83 8.40 3.41
N ILE A 293 3.00 8.69 2.43
CA ILE A 293 1.55 8.64 2.54
C ILE A 293 1.05 7.59 1.56
N ASP A 294 0.32 6.64 2.12
CA ASP A 294 -0.34 5.56 1.42
C ASP A 294 -1.83 5.95 1.47
N PRO A 295 -2.36 6.71 0.48
CA PRO A 295 -3.66 7.37 0.57
C PRO A 295 -4.85 6.41 0.61
N ALA A 296 -4.66 5.18 0.14
CA ALA A 296 -5.58 4.08 0.31
C ALA A 296 -4.88 2.73 0.04
N GLU A 297 -5.53 1.67 0.48
CA GLU A 297 -5.16 0.27 0.28
C GLU A 297 -5.79 -0.32 -1.00
N ARG A 298 -6.11 0.48 -2.02
CA ARG A 298 -6.79 -0.02 -3.23
C ARG A 298 -6.63 0.91 -4.44
N PRO A 299 -6.81 0.39 -5.68
CA PRO A 299 -7.01 1.21 -6.85
C PRO A 299 -8.23 2.12 -6.71
N GLY A 300 -8.22 3.25 -7.39
CA GLY A 300 -9.32 4.20 -7.30
C GLY A 300 -8.92 5.62 -7.65
N PHE A 301 -9.81 6.56 -7.32
CA PHE A 301 -9.59 7.97 -7.61
C PHE A 301 -9.73 8.82 -6.34
N VAL A 302 -8.63 9.48 -5.97
CA VAL A 302 -8.55 10.35 -4.78
C VAL A 302 -8.32 11.79 -5.20
N ARG A 303 -9.05 12.71 -4.58
CA ARG A 303 -8.80 14.16 -4.65
C ARG A 303 -8.03 14.56 -3.40
N LEU A 304 -6.79 14.99 -3.54
CA LEU A 304 -5.95 15.47 -2.44
C LEU A 304 -6.01 17.00 -2.38
N PHE A 305 -6.49 17.56 -1.27
CA PHE A 305 -6.68 19.01 -1.13
C PHE A 305 -5.52 19.66 -0.37
N GLU A 306 -5.18 19.15 0.81
CA GLU A 306 -4.17 19.75 1.68
C GLU A 306 -3.58 18.70 2.62
N ILE A 307 -2.32 18.91 3.03
CA ILE A 307 -1.70 18.16 4.13
C ILE A 307 -1.17 19.16 5.14
N ARG A 308 -1.48 19.00 6.42
CA ARG A 308 -0.99 19.86 7.49
C ARG A 308 -0.32 19.05 8.57
N LEU A 309 0.76 19.59 9.13
CA LEU A 309 1.32 19.13 10.39
C LEU A 309 0.97 20.17 11.46
N VAL A 310 0.23 19.74 12.47
CA VAL A 310 -0.16 20.57 13.62
C VAL A 310 0.54 20.10 14.88
N ASP A 311 0.90 21.02 15.76
CA ASP A 311 1.44 20.68 17.07
C ASP A 311 0.33 20.45 18.12
N ALA A 312 0.73 20.12 19.35
CA ALA A 312 -0.19 19.87 20.46
C ALA A 312 -1.05 21.10 20.84
N ALA A 313 -0.68 22.31 20.40
CA ALA A 313 -1.45 23.53 20.58
C ALA A 313 -2.34 23.85 19.36
N GLU A 314 -2.54 22.88 18.46
CA GLU A 314 -3.27 22.99 17.20
C GLU A 314 -2.71 24.05 16.22
N GLN A 315 -1.45 24.46 16.40
CA GLN A 315 -0.81 25.40 15.48
C GLN A 315 -0.24 24.66 14.28
N VAL A 316 -0.55 25.14 13.07
CA VAL A 316 -0.01 24.61 11.82
C VAL A 316 1.48 24.94 11.74
N ARG A 317 2.31 23.91 11.82
CA ARG A 317 3.78 24.00 11.73
C ARG A 317 4.28 23.85 10.31
N TRP A 318 3.52 23.15 9.47
CA TRP A 318 3.83 22.97 8.06
C TRP A 318 2.59 22.61 7.26
N ARG A 319 2.62 22.94 5.97
CA ARG A 319 1.50 22.79 5.05
C ARG A 319 1.99 22.42 3.66
N TRP A 320 1.37 21.40 3.08
CA TRP A 320 1.50 21.04 1.67
C TRP A 320 0.27 21.51 0.90
N HIS A 321 0.49 22.08 -0.27
CA HIS A 321 -0.59 22.52 -1.16
C HIS A 321 -0.30 22.11 -2.61
N PRO A 322 -1.30 21.59 -3.36
CA PRO A 322 -1.11 20.98 -4.67
C PRO A 322 -0.60 21.93 -5.76
N ALA A 323 -0.82 23.23 -5.62
CA ALA A 323 -0.34 24.27 -6.53
C ALA A 323 1.14 24.68 -6.30
N GLN A 324 1.71 24.35 -5.13
CA GLN A 324 3.01 24.86 -4.69
C GLN A 324 4.05 23.75 -4.49
N HIS A 325 3.61 22.52 -4.26
CA HIS A 325 4.47 21.42 -3.88
C HIS A 325 4.26 20.22 -4.80
N ASP A 326 5.29 19.41 -4.99
CA ASP A 326 5.20 18.15 -5.71
C ASP A 326 5.61 16.96 -4.82
N PHE A 327 5.35 15.74 -5.28
CA PHE A 327 5.80 14.54 -4.60
C PHE A 327 7.26 14.26 -4.94
N SER A 328 8.06 13.86 -3.94
CA SER A 328 9.44 13.45 -4.18
C SER A 328 9.52 12.13 -4.96
N THR A 329 8.64 11.19 -4.62
CA THR A 329 8.45 9.93 -5.34
C THR A 329 6.98 9.54 -5.27
N ALA A 330 6.50 8.84 -6.30
CA ALA A 330 5.19 8.22 -6.33
C ALA A 330 5.32 6.79 -6.85
N HIS A 331 4.63 5.85 -6.21
CA HIS A 331 4.58 4.45 -6.59
C HIS A 331 3.13 3.99 -6.64
N GLY A 332 2.78 3.15 -7.62
CA GLY A 332 1.42 2.59 -7.72
C GLY A 332 0.31 3.61 -8.02
N LEU A 333 0.64 4.87 -8.33
CA LEU A 333 -0.32 5.93 -8.62
C LEU A 333 0.18 6.88 -9.72
N VAL A 334 -0.76 7.55 -10.38
CA VAL A 334 -0.51 8.69 -11.25
C VAL A 334 -1.11 9.94 -10.62
N ALA A 335 -0.26 10.94 -10.40
CA ALA A 335 -0.72 12.27 -10.03
C ALA A 335 -1.03 13.06 -11.30
N CYS A 336 -2.28 13.44 -11.48
CA CYS A 336 -2.67 14.29 -12.59
C CYS A 336 -2.11 15.70 -12.37
N PRO A 337 -1.55 16.34 -13.41
CA PRO A 337 -1.08 17.71 -13.32
C PRO A 337 -2.22 18.62 -12.83
N ALA A 338 -1.93 19.47 -11.85
CA ALA A 338 -2.91 20.45 -11.39
C ALA A 338 -3.25 21.38 -12.58
N ALA A 339 -4.52 21.42 -12.99
CA ALA A 339 -4.98 22.45 -13.92
C ALA A 339 -4.79 23.84 -13.27
N TRP A 340 -4.55 24.88 -14.07
CA TRP A 340 -4.45 26.25 -13.57
C TRP A 340 -5.72 26.60 -12.76
N ASN A 341 -5.53 27.01 -11.50
CA ASN A 341 -6.58 27.29 -10.51
C ASN A 341 -7.34 26.09 -9.91
N ASN A 342 -6.85 24.85 -10.05
CA ASN A 342 -7.47 23.71 -9.36
C ASN A 342 -7.07 23.69 -7.86
N PRO A 343 -8.03 23.70 -6.91
CA PRO A 343 -7.73 23.64 -5.47
C PRO A 343 -7.24 22.26 -4.99
N GLU A 344 -7.20 21.24 -5.87
CA GLU A 344 -6.86 19.87 -5.52
C GLU A 344 -5.85 19.25 -6.50
N ARG A 345 -5.18 18.19 -6.04
CA ARG A 345 -4.43 17.28 -6.89
C ARG A 345 -5.20 15.97 -7.01
N GLN A 346 -5.40 15.53 -8.24
CA GLN A 346 -6.13 14.31 -8.53
C GLN A 346 -5.16 13.15 -8.67
N LEU A 347 -5.45 12.04 -7.99
CA LEU A 347 -4.62 10.86 -7.91
C LEU A 347 -5.41 9.66 -8.46
N ALA A 348 -4.92 9.07 -9.54
CA ALA A 348 -5.37 7.78 -10.01
C ALA A 348 -4.50 6.70 -9.37
N LEU A 349 -5.07 5.94 -8.45
CA LEU A 349 -4.40 4.82 -7.79
C LEU A 349 -4.55 3.59 -8.69
N LEU A 350 -3.42 3.02 -9.11
CA LEU A 350 -3.35 2.02 -10.18
C LEU A 350 -3.25 0.59 -9.67
N ASN A 351 -2.85 0.41 -8.41
CA ASN A 351 -2.61 -0.88 -7.81
C ASN A 351 -3.05 -0.87 -6.34
N ASP A 352 -2.73 -1.97 -5.68
CA ASP A 352 -3.09 -2.26 -4.31
C ASP A 352 -2.17 -1.64 -3.25
N ASP A 353 -1.05 -1.04 -3.64
CA ASP A 353 -0.10 -0.38 -2.73
C ASP A 353 0.36 1.00 -3.27
N PRO A 354 -0.57 1.93 -3.49
CA PRO A 354 -0.24 3.25 -3.97
C PRO A 354 0.35 4.08 -2.84
N ASN A 355 1.51 4.70 -3.05
CA ASN A 355 2.12 5.58 -2.07
C ASN A 355 2.87 6.74 -2.71
N PHE A 356 3.03 7.83 -1.96
CA PHE A 356 3.86 8.95 -2.35
C PHE A 356 4.65 9.50 -1.16
N VAL A 357 5.82 10.07 -1.45
CA VAL A 357 6.73 10.61 -0.44
C VAL A 357 6.79 12.13 -0.56
N ILE A 358 6.73 12.80 0.58
CA ILE A 358 7.01 14.23 0.71
C ILE A 358 8.24 14.40 1.60
N LYS A 359 9.26 15.07 1.06
CA LYS A 359 10.37 15.58 1.85
C LYS A 359 10.02 16.99 2.32
N LEU A 360 10.21 17.25 3.60
CA LEU A 360 10.05 18.59 4.14
C LEU A 360 11.23 19.45 3.70
N ASP A 361 10.96 20.69 3.31
CA ASP A 361 12.01 21.65 2.93
C ASP A 361 12.95 21.96 4.11
N GLU A 362 12.39 22.05 5.31
CA GLU A 362 13.10 22.18 6.58
C GLU A 362 12.63 21.09 7.56
N PRO A 363 13.56 20.32 8.17
CA PRO A 363 13.19 19.31 9.15
C PRO A 363 12.47 19.91 10.36
N LEU A 364 11.32 19.33 10.75
CA LEU A 364 10.49 19.86 11.82
C LEU A 364 10.82 19.22 13.17
N PRO A 365 11.05 20.00 14.24
CA PRO A 365 11.17 19.45 15.58
C PRO A 365 9.86 18.80 16.02
N ALA A 366 9.91 17.52 16.42
CA ALA A 366 8.74 16.75 16.85
C ALA A 366 8.85 16.31 18.33
N GLN A 367 9.51 17.09 19.19
CA GLN A 367 9.77 16.74 20.60
C GLN A 367 8.49 16.62 21.46
N GLN A 368 7.38 17.23 21.03
CA GLN A 368 6.09 17.17 21.70
C GLN A 368 5.05 16.31 20.93
N GLY A 369 5.50 15.60 19.89
CA GLY A 369 4.61 14.94 18.94
C GLY A 369 3.96 15.92 17.96
N LEU A 370 3.42 15.39 16.87
CA LEU A 370 2.71 16.14 15.83
C LEU A 370 1.45 15.37 15.44
N THR A 371 0.45 16.07 14.90
CA THR A 371 -0.67 15.42 14.20
C THR A 371 -0.60 15.79 12.74
N LEU A 372 -0.65 14.79 11.86
CA LEU A 372 -0.82 15.02 10.43
C LEU A 372 -2.32 15.01 10.12
N GLU A 373 -2.79 16.10 9.53
CA GLU A 373 -4.13 16.20 8.94
C GLU A 373 -4.02 16.06 7.42
N LEU A 374 -4.64 15.02 6.88
CA LEU A 374 -4.70 14.72 5.45
C LEU A 374 -6.11 15.03 4.95
N GLU A 375 -6.26 16.12 4.20
CA GLU A 375 -7.53 16.49 3.61
C GLU A 375 -7.67 15.91 2.20
N LEU A 376 -8.59 14.97 2.03
CA LEU A 376 -8.83 14.28 0.78
C LEU A 376 -10.32 14.07 0.50
N GLY A 377 -10.66 13.66 -0.72
CA GLY A 377 -11.98 13.22 -1.13
C GLY A 377 -11.93 11.95 -1.95
N TRP A 378 -12.95 11.10 -1.82
CA TRP A 378 -13.14 9.91 -2.63
C TRP A 378 -14.58 9.88 -3.17
N PRO A 379 -14.85 10.44 -4.34
CA PRO A 379 -16.21 10.54 -4.87
C PRO A 379 -16.78 9.18 -5.29
N TYR A 380 -18.11 9.00 -5.17
CA TYR A 380 -18.86 7.86 -5.73
C TYR A 380 -19.02 8.07 -7.24
N LEU A 381 -17.94 7.95 -7.99
CA LEU A 381 -17.99 7.98 -9.45
C LEU A 381 -17.40 6.67 -9.97
N PRO A 382 -18.02 6.00 -10.96
CA PRO A 382 -17.39 4.88 -11.64
C PRO A 382 -16.03 5.36 -12.15
N GLU A 383 -14.92 4.71 -11.76
CA GLU A 383 -13.57 5.24 -12.01
C GLU A 383 -13.32 5.50 -13.51
N ALA A 384 -13.99 4.70 -14.36
CA ALA A 384 -13.98 4.85 -15.81
C ALA A 384 -14.58 6.19 -16.32
N ALA A 385 -15.56 6.77 -15.63
CA ALA A 385 -16.19 8.03 -16.03
C ALA A 385 -15.26 9.23 -15.75
N VAL A 386 -14.57 9.22 -14.61
CA VAL A 386 -13.59 10.25 -14.25
C VAL A 386 -12.39 10.17 -15.17
N LEU A 387 -11.82 8.97 -15.36
CA LEU A 387 -10.73 8.75 -16.31
C LEU A 387 -11.15 9.13 -17.74
N GLY A 388 -12.39 8.85 -18.14
CA GLY A 388 -12.93 9.24 -19.44
C GLY A 388 -12.98 10.75 -19.65
N GLN A 389 -13.45 11.52 -18.66
CA GLN A 389 -13.46 12.99 -18.72
C GLN A 389 -12.04 13.57 -18.76
N GLN A 390 -11.12 13.01 -17.97
CA GLN A 390 -9.73 13.47 -17.94
C GLN A 390 -8.97 13.14 -19.22
N MET A 391 -9.14 11.92 -19.75
CA MET A 391 -8.58 11.55 -21.04
C MET A 391 -9.11 12.46 -22.15
N GLY A 392 -10.39 12.83 -22.12
CA GLY A 392 -10.96 13.82 -23.03
C GLY A 392 -10.24 15.17 -22.95
N ALA A 393 -10.07 15.72 -21.74
CA ALA A 393 -9.39 17.00 -21.54
C ALA A 393 -7.90 16.97 -21.95
N MET A 394 -7.20 15.87 -21.64
CA MET A 394 -5.79 15.68 -22.03
C MET A 394 -5.65 15.52 -23.55
N GLN A 395 -6.57 14.78 -24.21
CA GLN A 395 -6.59 14.64 -25.65
C GLN A 395 -6.82 15.98 -26.35
N GLU A 396 -7.71 16.82 -25.81
CA GLU A 396 -7.97 18.16 -26.32
C GLU A 396 -6.73 19.07 -26.18
N GLN A 397 -6.08 19.08 -25.02
CA GLN A 397 -4.83 19.83 -24.82
C GLN A 397 -3.70 19.35 -25.74
N ALA A 398 -3.51 18.03 -25.86
CA ALA A 398 -2.53 17.45 -26.76
C ALA A 398 -2.82 17.81 -28.23
N HIS A 399 -4.10 17.88 -28.60
CA HIS A 399 -4.52 18.31 -29.93
C HIS A 399 -4.17 19.79 -30.18
N ILE A 400 -4.46 20.67 -29.22
CA ILE A 400 -4.12 22.11 -29.31
C ILE A 400 -2.61 22.32 -29.45
N GLU A 401 -1.80 21.68 -28.60
CA GLU A 401 -0.34 21.84 -28.65
C GLU A 401 0.25 21.23 -29.93
N ARG A 402 -0.31 20.11 -30.41
CA ARG A 402 0.08 19.51 -31.70
C ARG A 402 -0.20 20.47 -32.85
N GLU A 403 -1.38 21.10 -32.92
CA GLU A 403 -1.68 22.09 -33.96
C GLU A 403 -0.74 23.30 -33.89
N ARG A 404 -0.40 23.75 -32.68
CA ARG A 404 0.59 24.81 -32.48
C ARG A 404 1.97 24.43 -33.01
N LEU A 405 2.46 23.24 -32.67
CA LEU A 405 3.76 22.74 -33.16
C LEU A 405 3.77 22.56 -34.69
N LEU A 406 2.68 22.05 -35.27
CA LEU A 406 2.52 21.94 -36.71
C LEU A 406 2.52 23.30 -37.40
N ALA A 407 1.92 24.34 -36.80
CA ALA A 407 1.95 25.69 -37.32
C ALA A 407 3.39 26.26 -37.33
N VAL A 408 4.14 26.06 -36.24
CA VAL A 408 5.56 26.46 -36.17
C VAL A 408 6.40 25.71 -37.21
N GLN A 409 6.18 24.40 -37.36
CA GLN A 409 6.89 23.60 -38.37
C GLN A 409 6.58 24.09 -39.79
N ARG A 410 5.32 24.40 -40.12
CA ARG A 410 4.94 24.97 -41.43
C ARG A 410 5.64 26.29 -41.69
N GLN A 411 5.73 27.16 -40.68
CA GLN A 411 6.46 28.43 -40.80
C GLN A 411 7.95 28.18 -41.11
N GLN A 412 8.61 27.31 -40.35
CA GLN A 412 10.01 26.97 -40.56
C GLN A 412 10.26 26.35 -41.95
N CYS A 413 9.39 25.46 -42.41
CA CYS A 413 9.49 24.90 -43.77
C CYS A 413 9.35 25.98 -44.84
N SER A 414 8.45 26.95 -44.66
CA SER A 414 8.31 28.09 -45.58
C SER A 414 9.55 28.98 -45.60
N GLU A 415 10.13 29.26 -44.43
CA GLU A 415 11.38 30.03 -44.32
C GLU A 415 12.56 29.30 -44.96
N LEU A 416 12.65 27.98 -44.76
CA LEU A 416 13.67 27.14 -45.38
C LEU A 416 13.53 27.11 -46.90
N ALA A 417 12.31 26.94 -47.42
CA ALA A 417 12.05 26.96 -48.87
C ALA A 417 12.43 28.32 -49.48
N ALA A 418 12.10 29.43 -48.82
CA ALA A 418 12.52 30.76 -49.24
C ALA A 418 14.05 30.93 -49.22
N SER A 419 14.72 30.36 -48.21
CA SER A 419 16.18 30.36 -48.13
C SER A 419 16.84 29.52 -49.23
N GLN A 420 16.29 28.35 -49.53
CA GLN A 420 16.75 27.48 -50.63
C GLN A 420 16.58 28.17 -51.99
N HIS A 421 15.47 28.85 -52.21
CA HIS A 421 15.26 29.62 -53.44
C HIS A 421 16.32 30.73 -53.58
N ARG A 422 16.56 31.52 -52.52
CA ARG A 422 17.64 32.54 -52.50
C ARG A 422 19.02 31.95 -52.76
N LEU A 423 19.33 30.78 -52.20
CA LEU A 423 20.60 30.09 -52.47
C LEU A 423 20.71 29.66 -53.95
N GLY A 424 19.63 29.18 -54.54
CA GLY A 424 19.58 28.86 -55.97
C GLY A 424 19.84 30.07 -56.86
N ASP A 425 19.22 31.22 -56.55
CA ASP A 425 19.45 32.48 -57.27
C ASP A 425 20.91 32.94 -57.16
N LEU A 426 21.50 32.88 -55.96
CA LEU A 426 22.90 33.22 -55.73
C LEU A 426 23.85 32.28 -56.47
N GLN A 427 23.56 30.97 -56.53
CA GLN A 427 24.34 30.01 -57.31
C GLN A 427 24.28 30.33 -58.81
N ALA A 428 23.10 30.67 -59.35
CA ALA A 428 22.96 31.06 -60.74
C ALA A 428 23.77 32.34 -61.06
N GLN A 429 23.73 33.34 -60.17
CA GLN A 429 24.55 34.56 -60.31
C GLN A 429 26.04 34.25 -60.28
N LEU A 430 26.49 33.39 -59.37
CA LEU A 430 27.89 32.98 -59.28
C LEU A 430 28.36 32.26 -60.55
N SER A 431 27.56 31.34 -61.10
CA SER A 431 27.84 30.67 -62.37
C SER A 431 27.98 31.66 -63.53
N ALA A 432 27.07 32.64 -63.63
CA ALA A 432 27.15 33.69 -64.65
C ALA A 432 28.42 34.54 -64.52
N HIS A 433 28.82 34.89 -63.29
CA HIS A 433 30.07 35.61 -63.05
C HIS A 433 31.31 34.77 -63.40
N ILE A 434 31.31 33.46 -63.14
CA ILE A 434 32.40 32.57 -63.53
C ILE A 434 32.55 32.53 -65.06
N GLU A 435 31.44 32.41 -65.81
CA GLU A 435 31.47 32.47 -67.28
C GLU A 435 31.99 33.81 -67.80
N GLN A 436 31.56 34.91 -67.18
CA GLN A 436 32.03 36.25 -67.53
C GLN A 436 33.54 36.40 -67.28
N ILE A 437 34.06 35.89 -66.16
CA ILE A 437 35.49 35.87 -65.87
C ILE A 437 36.24 35.04 -66.91
N ALA A 438 35.72 33.88 -67.32
CA ALA A 438 36.34 33.05 -68.35
C ALA A 438 36.42 33.77 -69.71
N GLN A 439 35.35 34.47 -70.10
CA GLN A 439 35.33 35.29 -71.32
C GLN A 439 36.36 36.43 -71.24
N LEU A 440 36.41 37.15 -70.12
CA LEU A 440 37.38 38.22 -69.90
C LEU A 440 38.83 37.70 -69.91
N ALA A 441 39.06 36.50 -69.39
CA ALA A 441 40.37 35.85 -69.43
C ALA A 441 40.77 35.49 -70.87
N GLN A 442 39.83 34.97 -71.67
CA GLN A 442 40.07 34.69 -73.09
C GLN A 442 40.39 35.96 -73.87
N GLN A 443 39.60 37.02 -73.68
CA GLN A 443 39.84 38.33 -74.32
C GLN A 443 41.21 38.89 -73.95
N ASN A 444 41.58 38.84 -72.67
CA ASN A 444 42.93 39.23 -72.23
C ASN A 444 44.02 38.39 -72.89
N GLY A 445 43.80 37.09 -73.08
CA GLY A 445 44.69 36.21 -73.82
C GLY A 445 44.90 36.67 -75.26
N THR A 446 43.82 36.97 -75.98
CA THR A 446 43.86 37.51 -77.35
C THR A 446 44.59 38.85 -77.41
N LEU A 447 44.25 39.78 -76.52
CA LEU A 447 44.91 41.09 -76.44
C LEU A 447 46.41 40.97 -76.15
N ARG A 448 46.82 40.00 -75.32
CA ARG A 448 48.24 39.71 -75.07
C ARG A 448 48.97 39.20 -76.31
N ILE A 449 48.32 38.36 -77.12
CA ILE A 449 48.88 37.88 -78.40
C ILE A 449 49.00 39.05 -79.39
N GLU A 450 47.96 39.87 -79.53
CA GLU A 450 47.99 41.06 -80.39
C GLU A 450 49.07 42.05 -79.95
N LEU A 451 49.21 42.28 -78.64
CA LEU A 451 50.26 43.12 -78.08
C LEU A 451 51.65 42.56 -78.39
N ALA A 452 51.85 41.24 -78.27
CA ALA A 452 53.12 40.60 -78.62
C ALA A 452 53.43 40.76 -80.12
N HIS A 453 52.46 40.53 -81.01
CA HIS A 453 52.62 40.77 -82.44
C HIS A 453 52.96 42.24 -82.77
N ALA A 454 52.29 43.19 -82.12
CA ALA A 454 52.58 44.61 -82.29
C ALA A 454 54.00 44.97 -81.80
N GLN A 455 54.44 44.38 -80.68
CA GLN A 455 55.79 44.54 -80.15
C GLN A 455 56.85 43.95 -81.10
N ASP A 456 56.61 42.77 -81.66
CA ASP A 456 57.49 42.14 -82.65
C ASP A 456 57.57 42.96 -83.95
N ALA A 457 56.43 43.45 -84.45
CA ALA A 457 56.38 44.32 -85.62
C ALA A 457 57.15 45.63 -85.38
N LEU A 458 57.02 46.23 -84.19
CA LEU A 458 57.77 47.41 -83.79
C LEU A 458 59.27 47.12 -83.68
N ALA A 459 59.67 45.97 -83.11
CA ALA A 459 61.06 45.53 -83.04
C ALA A 459 61.65 45.31 -84.45
N HIS A 460 60.88 44.69 -85.35
CA HIS A 460 61.26 44.49 -86.74
C HIS A 460 61.45 45.82 -87.49
N ALA A 461 60.49 46.75 -87.35
CA ALA A 461 60.58 48.09 -87.92
C ALA A 461 61.81 48.86 -87.38
N ARG A 462 62.08 48.77 -86.06
CA ARG A 462 63.30 49.33 -85.45
C ARG A 462 64.57 48.70 -86.04
N GLY A 463 64.58 47.39 -86.27
CA GLY A 463 65.68 46.67 -86.91
C GLY A 463 65.91 47.11 -88.36
N MET A 464 64.85 47.21 -89.17
CA MET A 464 64.91 47.76 -90.53
C MET A 464 65.45 49.19 -90.53
N LEU A 465 64.97 50.04 -89.61
CA LEU A 465 65.45 51.41 -89.48
C LEU A 465 66.96 51.45 -89.15
N ALA A 466 67.42 50.57 -88.26
CA ALA A 466 68.83 50.44 -87.91
C ALA A 466 69.68 49.98 -89.13
N ALA A 467 69.19 49.01 -89.90
CA ALA A 467 69.85 48.52 -91.12
C ALA A 467 69.94 49.61 -92.20
N VAL A 468 68.86 50.35 -92.45
CA VAL A 468 68.84 51.52 -93.35
C VAL A 468 69.82 52.58 -92.85
N ARG A 469 69.84 52.87 -91.54
CA ARG A 469 70.80 53.80 -90.92
C ARG A 469 72.26 53.34 -91.09
N GLY A 470 72.51 52.04 -91.12
CA GLY A 470 73.83 51.44 -91.35
C GLY A 470 74.28 51.43 -92.82
N SER A 471 73.39 51.65 -93.79
CA SER A 471 73.71 51.53 -95.22
C SER A 471 74.64 52.65 -95.73
N LYS A 472 75.41 52.36 -96.80
CA LYS A 472 76.31 53.36 -97.44
C LYS A 472 75.52 54.53 -98.03
N LEU A 473 74.35 54.27 -98.62
CA LEU A 473 73.49 55.29 -99.23
C LEU A 473 72.92 56.27 -98.20
N TRP A 474 72.47 55.79 -97.04
CA TRP A 474 72.00 56.68 -95.97
C TRP A 474 73.12 57.56 -95.40
N ARG A 475 74.31 56.98 -95.19
CA ARG A 475 75.49 57.72 -94.72
C ARG A 475 75.93 58.81 -95.70
N LEU A 476 75.84 58.54 -97.01
CA LEU A 476 76.06 59.53 -98.08
C LEU A 476 74.96 60.62 -98.11
N GLY A 477 73.69 60.24 -98.08
CA GLY A 477 72.55 61.17 -98.08
C GLY A 477 72.53 62.11 -96.87
N ARG A 478 72.92 61.63 -95.69
CA ARG A 478 73.08 62.45 -94.47
C ARG A 478 74.21 63.47 -94.61
N ARG A 479 75.37 63.08 -95.19
CA ARG A 479 76.50 64.00 -95.44
C ARG A 479 76.12 65.11 -96.44
N LEU A 480 75.23 64.80 -97.39
CA LEU A 480 74.75 65.72 -98.41
C LEU A 480 73.51 66.53 -97.99
N ARG A 481 73.03 66.40 -96.74
CA ARG A 481 71.78 67.03 -96.22
C ARG A 481 70.49 66.68 -96.98
N LEU A 482 70.44 65.55 -97.68
CA LEU A 482 69.30 65.16 -98.52
C LEU A 482 68.22 64.37 -97.79
N THR A 483 68.39 64.06 -96.51
CA THR A 483 67.43 63.24 -95.76
C THR A 483 66.89 63.97 -94.53
N ARG A 484 65.58 64.31 -94.56
CA ARG A 484 64.81 64.86 -93.44
C ARG A 484 63.75 63.84 -93.04
N ILE A 485 64.11 62.85 -92.23
CA ILE A 485 63.13 61.99 -91.55
C ILE A 485 63.48 61.98 -90.08
N SER A 486 62.68 62.69 -89.30
CA SER A 486 62.60 62.60 -87.85
C SER A 486 61.62 61.47 -87.54
N LEU A 487 62.11 60.38 -86.95
CA LEU A 487 61.27 59.38 -86.27
C LEU A 487 61.53 59.51 -84.79
#